data_AF-A0A851Z6E1-F1
#
_entry.id   AF-A0A851Z6E1-F1
#
_cell.length_a   1.000
_cell.length_b   1.000
_cell.length_c   1.000
_cell.angle_alpha   90.00
_cell.angle_beta   90.00
_cell.angle_gamma   90.00
#
_symmetry.space_group_name_H-M   'P 1'
#
loop_
_entity.id
_entity.type
_entity.pdbx_description
1 polymer ?
#
loop_
_entity_poly.entity_id
_entity_poly.type
_entity_poly.pdbx_seq_one_letter_code
_entity_poly.pdbx_strand_id
1 'polypeptide(L)'
;CQNGGTAVGEGCKCPPGYEGTRCETFDPAKSCQNGGTAVGTACYCPPGFRGPLCQEPDPDRACRNGATAFGISCVCPPGYWGDLCQHREELDSCLNGGTLENGTCRCPPATWGPRCECISSTVDASDRCAHGGTAVGDACVCPPGWAGPRCATR
;
A
#
# COMPACT_ATOMS: atom_id res chain seq x y z
N CYS A 1 8.76 17.60 39.74
CA CYS A 1 8.81 17.89 38.29
C CYS A 1 8.13 19.23 38.02
N GLN A 2 8.55 19.97 37.01
CA GLN A 2 7.97 21.24 36.59
C GLN A 2 6.97 21.03 35.44
N ASN A 3 6.22 22.08 35.09
CA ASN A 3 5.36 22.14 33.89
C ASN A 3 4.39 20.95 33.71
N GLY A 4 3.89 20.39 34.81
CA GLY A 4 2.95 19.26 34.77
C GLY A 4 3.59 17.88 34.58
N GLY A 5 4.93 17.76 34.69
CA GLY A 5 5.60 16.47 34.68
C GLY A 5 5.24 15.59 35.88
N THR A 6 5.25 14.27 35.65
CA THR A 6 4.93 13.27 36.68
C THR A 6 6.23 12.73 37.28
N ALA A 7 6.33 12.68 38.61
CA ALA A 7 7.49 12.09 39.28
C ALA A 7 7.50 10.56 39.07
N VAL A 8 8.64 10.02 38.65
CA VAL A 8 8.83 8.57 38.45
C VAL A 8 10.20 8.19 39.02
N GLY A 9 10.20 7.55 40.20
CA GLY A 9 11.42 7.28 40.96
C GLY A 9 12.11 8.57 41.39
N GLU A 10 13.41 8.67 41.14
CA GLU A 10 14.19 9.90 41.37
C GLU A 10 14.12 10.90 40.20
N GLY A 11 13.42 10.55 39.11
CA GLY A 11 13.33 11.34 37.90
C GLY A 11 11.93 11.88 37.61
N CYS A 12 11.79 12.52 36.45
CA CYS A 12 10.54 13.08 35.94
C CYS A 12 10.19 12.52 34.57
N LYS A 13 8.93 12.07 34.41
CA LYS A 13 8.33 11.84 33.09
C LYS A 13 7.71 13.15 32.61
N CYS A 14 8.27 13.71 31.54
CA CYS A 14 7.83 15.00 31.03
C CYS A 14 6.59 14.89 30.15
N PRO A 15 5.72 15.92 30.20
CA PRO A 15 4.62 16.02 29.27
C PRO A 15 5.14 16.34 27.86
N PRO A 16 4.32 16.13 26.82
CA PRO A 16 4.66 16.46 25.43
C PRO A 16 5.17 17.89 25.30
N GLY A 17 6.26 18.08 24.55
CA GLY A 17 6.90 19.37 24.35
C GLY A 17 7.81 19.83 25.48
N TYR A 18 7.95 19.06 26.56
CA TYR A 18 8.89 19.40 27.63
C TYR A 18 9.99 18.35 27.78
N GLU A 19 11.18 18.83 28.09
CA GLU A 19 12.38 18.04 28.30
C GLU A 19 13.22 18.57 29.47
N GLY A 20 14.30 17.86 29.79
CA GLY A 20 15.13 18.11 30.96
C GLY A 20 14.82 17.16 32.12
N THR A 21 15.70 17.12 33.11
CA THR A 21 15.59 16.17 34.23
C THR A 21 14.40 16.45 35.14
N ARG A 22 13.91 17.70 35.11
CA ARG A 22 12.75 18.17 35.87
C ARG A 22 11.67 18.75 34.95
N CYS A 23 11.73 18.53 33.64
CA CYS A 23 10.80 19.07 32.63
C CYS A 23 10.80 20.61 32.55
N GLU A 24 11.97 21.21 32.73
CA GLU A 24 12.20 22.64 32.80
C GLU A 24 12.28 23.33 31.43
N THR A 25 12.58 22.59 30.36
CA THR A 25 12.79 23.13 29.02
C THR A 25 11.61 22.80 28.11
N PHE A 26 11.09 23.78 27.38
CA PHE A 26 10.08 23.56 26.34
C PHE A 26 10.74 23.43 24.97
N ASP A 27 10.50 22.31 24.29
CA ASP A 27 10.90 22.04 22.92
C ASP A 27 9.65 21.94 22.02
N PRO A 28 9.34 22.99 21.24
CA PRO A 28 8.23 22.99 20.30
C PRO A 28 8.30 21.85 19.27
N ALA A 29 9.49 21.37 18.92
CA ALA A 29 9.63 20.28 17.95
C ALA A 29 9.12 18.93 18.51
N LYS A 30 9.03 18.81 19.84
CA LYS A 30 8.57 17.61 20.55
C LYS A 30 7.18 17.76 21.17
N SER A 31 6.48 18.86 20.91
CA SER A 31 5.14 19.09 21.44
C SER A 31 4.08 18.29 20.71
N CYS A 32 4.29 18.01 19.42
CA CYS A 32 3.34 17.26 18.60
C CYS A 32 3.36 15.76 18.93
N GLN A 33 2.17 15.18 19.06
CA GLN A 33 1.96 13.76 19.38
C GLN A 33 1.51 12.99 18.14
N ASN A 34 1.46 11.65 18.26
CA ASN A 34 0.89 10.74 17.25
C ASN A 34 1.45 10.90 15.83
N GLY A 35 2.72 11.29 15.70
CA GLY A 35 3.36 11.50 14.39
C GLY A 35 3.06 12.87 13.76
N GLY A 36 2.50 13.81 14.52
CA GLY A 36 2.34 15.21 14.12
C GLY A 36 3.66 15.87 13.75
N THR A 37 3.64 16.69 12.70
CA THR A 37 4.81 17.46 12.26
C THR A 37 4.78 18.85 12.89
N ALA A 38 5.84 19.21 13.61
CA ALA A 38 5.98 20.53 14.22
C ALA A 38 6.50 21.56 13.21
N VAL A 39 5.84 22.72 13.12
CA VAL A 39 6.33 23.89 12.39
C VAL A 39 6.22 25.09 13.32
N GLY A 40 7.35 25.49 13.90
CA GLY A 40 7.36 26.45 15.00
C GLY A 40 6.64 25.87 16.23
N THR A 41 5.61 26.56 16.71
CA THR A 41 4.77 26.09 17.84
C THR A 41 3.47 25.40 17.40
N ALA A 42 3.24 25.27 16.09
CA ALA A 42 2.03 24.65 15.55
C ALA A 42 2.30 23.19 15.15
N CYS A 43 1.30 22.33 15.37
CA CYS A 43 1.34 20.94 14.96
C CYS A 43 0.43 20.68 13.77
N TYR A 44 0.97 20.01 12.76
CA TYR A 44 0.24 19.50 11.62
C TYR A 44 -0.03 18.01 11.84
N CYS A 45 -1.30 17.68 12.03
CA CYS A 45 -1.70 16.34 12.45
C CYS A 45 -1.82 15.38 11.28
N PRO A 46 -1.35 14.14 11.43
CA PRO A 46 -1.60 13.12 10.44
C PRO A 46 -3.09 12.74 10.41
N PRO A 47 -3.56 12.15 9.31
CA PRO A 47 -4.90 11.58 9.21
C PRO A 47 -5.21 10.69 10.42
N GLY A 48 -6.41 10.86 10.98
CA GLY A 48 -6.85 10.12 12.16
C GLY A 48 -6.64 10.84 13.51
N PHE A 49 -6.02 12.03 13.51
CA PHE A 49 -5.76 12.80 14.72
C PHE A 49 -6.07 14.29 14.56
N ARG A 50 -6.39 14.95 15.67
CA ARG A 50 -6.68 16.38 15.75
C ARG A 50 -6.24 16.98 17.09
N GLY A 51 -6.49 18.27 17.25
CA GLY A 51 -6.12 19.05 18.42
C GLY A 51 -4.80 19.79 18.24
N PRO A 52 -4.49 20.76 19.13
CA PRO A 52 -3.32 21.63 19.00
C PRO A 52 -1.99 20.87 19.02
N LEU A 53 -1.95 19.68 19.64
CA LEU A 53 -0.78 18.82 19.70
C LEU A 53 -1.03 17.47 19.03
N CYS A 54 -2.08 17.33 18.22
CA CYS A 54 -2.47 16.07 17.58
C CYS A 54 -2.76 14.92 18.57
N GLN A 55 -3.19 15.28 19.78
CA GLN A 55 -3.38 14.36 20.90
C GLN A 55 -4.75 13.67 20.89
N GLU A 56 -5.71 14.22 20.16
CA GLU A 56 -7.08 13.70 20.11
C GLU A 56 -7.24 12.77 18.90
N PRO A 57 -7.81 11.56 19.05
CA PRO A 57 -8.20 10.75 17.92
C PRO A 57 -9.35 11.43 17.15
N ASP A 58 -9.30 11.31 15.82
CA ASP A 58 -10.29 11.81 14.87
C ASP A 58 -10.58 10.75 13.81
N PRO A 59 -11.41 9.74 14.12
CA PRO A 59 -11.67 8.62 13.23
C PRO A 59 -12.31 9.05 11.90
N ASP A 60 -13.00 10.20 11.87
CA ASP A 60 -13.61 10.72 10.66
C ASP A 60 -12.57 11.20 9.64
N ARG A 61 -11.35 11.53 10.10
CA ARG A 61 -10.21 11.93 9.27
C ARG A 61 -9.18 10.83 9.08
N ALA A 62 -9.47 9.60 9.50
CA ALA A 62 -8.56 8.47 9.31
C ALA A 62 -8.56 7.99 7.84
N CYS A 63 -7.39 7.57 7.36
CA CYS A 63 -7.27 6.91 6.06
C CYS A 63 -8.08 5.60 6.06
N ARG A 64 -8.76 5.31 4.94
CA ARG A 64 -9.65 4.15 4.80
C ARG A 64 -9.12 3.13 3.79
N ASN A 65 -9.73 1.96 3.75
CA ASN A 65 -9.51 0.94 2.72
C ASN A 65 -8.04 0.50 2.55
N GLY A 66 -7.28 0.41 3.64
CA GLY A 66 -5.88 0.00 3.61
C GLY A 66 -4.91 1.08 3.13
N ALA A 67 -5.36 2.33 3.02
CA ALA A 67 -4.50 3.46 2.72
C ALA A 67 -3.49 3.75 3.85
N THR A 68 -2.33 4.26 3.45
CA THR A 68 -1.23 4.60 4.37
C THR A 68 -1.20 6.11 4.58
N ALA A 69 -1.16 6.56 5.84
CA ALA A 69 -0.96 7.97 6.15
C ALA A 69 0.48 8.40 5.85
N PHE A 70 0.66 9.51 5.13
CA PHE A 70 1.95 10.12 4.84
C PHE A 70 1.88 11.63 5.07
N GLY A 71 2.58 12.12 6.09
CA GLY A 71 2.45 13.50 6.55
C GLY A 71 1.00 13.81 6.94
N ILE A 72 0.36 14.75 6.25
CA ILE A 72 -1.03 15.18 6.48
C ILE A 72 -2.05 14.55 5.54
N SER A 73 -1.63 13.62 4.67
CA SER A 73 -2.47 13.08 3.59
C SER A 73 -2.48 11.55 3.58
N CYS A 74 -3.49 10.97 2.95
CA CYS A 74 -3.57 9.53 2.74
C CYS A 74 -3.02 9.16 1.36
N VAL A 75 -2.17 8.14 1.32
CA VAL A 75 -1.73 7.51 0.07
C VAL A 75 -2.67 6.34 -0.21
N CYS A 76 -3.48 6.48 -1.25
CA CYS A 76 -4.49 5.49 -1.59
C CYS A 76 -3.89 4.27 -2.30
N PRO A 77 -4.34 3.06 -1.95
CA PRO A 77 -4.00 1.87 -2.71
C PRO A 77 -4.67 1.92 -4.09
N PRO A 78 -4.19 1.13 -5.07
CA PRO A 78 -4.82 1.03 -6.39
C PRO A 78 -6.32 0.74 -6.31
N GLY A 79 -7.12 1.45 -7.11
CA GLY A 79 -8.58 1.33 -7.15
C GLY A 79 -9.31 2.08 -6.04
N TYR A 80 -8.63 2.93 -5.26
CA TYR A 80 -9.25 3.81 -4.27
C TYR A 80 -8.83 5.26 -4.47
N TRP A 81 -9.71 6.19 -4.13
CA TRP A 81 -9.48 7.63 -4.30
C TRP A 81 -10.25 8.48 -3.27
N GLY A 82 -9.98 9.78 -3.27
CA GLY A 82 -10.49 10.76 -2.31
C GLY A 82 -9.48 11.06 -1.20
N ASP A 83 -9.70 12.15 -0.46
CA ASP A 83 -8.75 12.64 0.55
C ASP A 83 -8.42 11.61 1.64
N LEU A 84 -9.38 10.74 1.96
CA LEU A 84 -9.24 9.67 2.95
C LEU A 84 -9.28 8.28 2.30
N CYS A 85 -9.17 8.22 0.96
CA CYS A 85 -9.31 6.99 0.17
C CYS A 85 -10.65 6.27 0.40
N GLN A 86 -11.70 7.05 0.68
CA GLN A 86 -13.02 6.55 1.03
C GLN A 86 -13.81 6.03 -0.18
N HIS A 87 -13.44 6.46 -1.39
CA HIS A 87 -14.12 6.05 -2.60
C HIS A 87 -13.38 4.90 -3.25
N ARG A 88 -14.15 3.91 -3.71
CA ARG A 88 -13.65 2.83 -4.54
C ARG A 88 -13.91 3.21 -5.99
N GLU A 89 -12.93 3.01 -6.85
CA GLU A 89 -13.14 3.08 -8.30
C GLU A 89 -14.08 1.93 -8.69
N GLU A 90 -15.20 2.27 -9.30
CA GLU A 90 -16.09 1.26 -9.86
C GLU A 90 -15.47 0.71 -11.13
N LEU A 91 -15.34 -0.62 -11.15
CA LEU A 91 -14.77 -1.34 -12.27
C LEU A 91 -15.84 -1.50 -13.34
N ASP A 92 -15.80 -0.66 -14.37
CA ASP A 92 -16.78 -0.73 -15.47
C ASP A 92 -16.43 -1.82 -16.50
N SER A 93 -15.16 -2.19 -16.61
CA SER A 93 -14.68 -3.19 -17.56
C SER A 93 -13.33 -3.81 -17.19
N CYS A 94 -13.15 -5.05 -17.59
CA CYS A 94 -11.91 -5.80 -17.49
C CYS A 94 -11.17 -5.81 -18.84
N LEU A 95 -9.84 -5.81 -18.79
CA LEU A 95 -8.97 -5.85 -19.97
C LEU A 95 -8.59 -7.29 -20.34
N ASN A 96 -7.98 -7.45 -21.52
CA ASN A 96 -7.39 -8.72 -22.00
C ASN A 96 -8.32 -9.95 -21.92
N GLY A 97 -9.62 -9.74 -22.12
CA GLY A 97 -10.62 -10.82 -22.11
C GLY A 97 -11.05 -11.27 -20.71
N GLY A 98 -10.76 -10.48 -19.67
CA GLY A 98 -11.30 -10.70 -18.33
C GLY A 98 -12.82 -10.52 -18.27
N THR A 99 -13.45 -11.23 -17.33
CA THR A 99 -14.89 -11.12 -17.06
C THR A 99 -15.14 -10.36 -15.77
N LEU A 100 -16.02 -9.36 -15.81
CA LEU A 100 -16.42 -8.62 -14.60
C LEU A 100 -17.49 -9.41 -13.84
N GLU A 101 -17.19 -9.80 -12.61
CA GLU A 101 -18.12 -10.51 -11.73
C GLU A 101 -18.16 -9.78 -10.38
N ASN A 102 -19.32 -9.25 -9.99
CA ASN A 102 -19.53 -8.52 -8.73
C ASN A 102 -18.49 -7.41 -8.44
N GLY A 103 -18.11 -6.63 -9.46
CA GLY A 103 -17.13 -5.55 -9.31
C GLY A 103 -15.67 -6.01 -9.19
N THR A 104 -15.38 -7.28 -9.49
CA THR A 104 -14.02 -7.84 -9.53
C THR A 104 -13.77 -8.51 -10.88
N CYS A 105 -12.59 -8.31 -11.46
CA CYS A 105 -12.22 -8.95 -12.71
C CYS A 105 -11.69 -10.36 -12.48
N ARG A 106 -12.29 -11.34 -13.16
CA ARG A 106 -11.78 -12.70 -13.29
C ARG A 106 -10.88 -12.78 -14.53
N CYS A 107 -9.58 -12.92 -14.31
CA CYS A 107 -8.59 -12.88 -15.37
C CYS A 107 -8.40 -14.25 -16.06
N PRO A 108 -8.30 -14.28 -17.42
CA PRO A 108 -7.92 -15.49 -18.15
C PRO A 108 -6.46 -15.88 -17.87
N PRO A 109 -6.07 -17.13 -18.20
CA PRO A 109 -4.69 -17.60 -18.04
C PRO A 109 -3.67 -16.63 -18.67
N ALA A 110 -2.52 -16.48 -18.00
CA ALA A 110 -1.45 -15.56 -18.38
C ALA A 110 -1.80 -14.06 -18.29
N THR A 111 -2.85 -13.67 -17.57
CA THR A 111 -3.12 -12.26 -17.22
C THR A 111 -3.36 -12.08 -15.73
N TRP A 112 -3.02 -10.91 -15.18
CA TRP A 112 -3.25 -10.57 -13.77
C TRP A 112 -3.40 -9.07 -13.57
N GLY A 113 -3.67 -8.67 -12.33
CA GLY A 113 -3.95 -7.28 -11.95
C GLY A 113 -5.44 -7.06 -11.71
N PRO A 114 -5.80 -5.95 -11.02
CA PRO A 114 -7.19 -5.63 -10.68
C PRO A 114 -8.12 -5.50 -11.90
N ARG A 115 -7.58 -5.15 -13.07
CA ARG A 115 -8.32 -5.08 -14.35
C ARG A 115 -7.82 -6.08 -15.39
N CYS A 116 -7.00 -7.06 -15.00
CA CYS A 116 -6.30 -7.98 -15.92
C CYS A 116 -5.38 -7.26 -16.92
N GLU A 117 -4.84 -6.10 -16.53
CA GLU A 117 -4.01 -5.23 -17.36
C GLU A 117 -2.59 -5.77 -17.58
N CYS A 118 -2.11 -6.64 -16.69
CA CYS A 118 -0.79 -7.24 -16.78
C CYS A 118 -0.87 -8.58 -17.51
N ILE A 119 0.10 -8.83 -18.39
CA ILE A 119 0.20 -10.07 -19.17
C ILE A 119 1.50 -10.77 -18.76
N SER A 120 1.42 -12.07 -18.47
CA SER A 120 2.58 -12.94 -18.29
C SER A 120 3.25 -13.14 -19.63
N SER A 121 4.31 -12.39 -19.89
CA SER A 121 5.20 -12.66 -21.03
C SER A 121 5.96 -13.98 -20.86
N THR A 122 5.99 -14.54 -19.64
CA THR A 122 6.49 -15.89 -19.36
C THR A 122 5.35 -16.90 -19.50
N VAL A 123 4.91 -17.15 -20.73
CA VAL A 123 4.75 -18.57 -21.11
C VAL A 123 6.19 -19.03 -21.28
N ASP A 124 6.75 -19.67 -20.25
CA ASP A 124 8.10 -20.21 -20.32
C ASP A 124 8.24 -20.94 -21.64
N ALA A 125 9.36 -20.74 -22.32
CA ALA A 125 9.55 -21.34 -23.63
C ALA A 125 9.39 -22.88 -23.56
N SER A 126 9.55 -23.47 -22.39
CA SER A 126 9.28 -24.88 -22.13
C SER A 126 7.79 -25.28 -22.22
N ASP A 127 6.83 -24.40 -21.91
CA ASP A 127 5.39 -24.70 -21.94
C ASP A 127 4.76 -24.53 -23.34
N ARG A 128 5.53 -23.97 -24.29
CA ARG A 128 5.06 -23.80 -25.67
C ARG A 128 5.14 -25.11 -26.47
N CYS A 129 6.05 -26.01 -26.11
CA CYS A 129 6.29 -27.26 -26.83
C CYS A 129 5.79 -28.46 -26.00
N ALA A 130 4.80 -29.18 -26.53
CA ALA A 130 4.27 -30.37 -25.88
C ALA A 130 5.26 -31.56 -25.94
N HIS A 131 5.03 -32.55 -25.09
CA HIS A 131 5.71 -33.86 -25.12
C HIS A 131 7.25 -33.80 -25.11
N GLY A 132 7.83 -32.83 -24.41
CA GLY A 132 9.29 -32.69 -24.26
C GLY A 132 9.99 -32.05 -25.47
N GLY A 133 9.24 -31.34 -26.32
CA GLY A 133 9.83 -30.53 -27.38
C GLY A 133 10.70 -29.39 -26.83
N THR A 134 11.78 -29.07 -27.55
CA THR A 134 12.70 -27.99 -27.15
C THR A 134 12.31 -26.70 -27.87
N ALA A 135 12.13 -25.62 -27.14
CA ALA A 135 11.89 -24.32 -27.75
C ALA A 135 13.18 -23.66 -28.24
N VAL A 136 13.16 -23.19 -29.48
CA VAL A 136 14.24 -22.43 -30.10
C VAL A 136 13.63 -21.16 -30.68
N GLY A 137 13.76 -20.05 -29.95
CA GLY A 137 12.99 -18.84 -30.24
C GLY A 137 11.48 -19.10 -30.16
N ASP A 138 10.72 -18.68 -31.16
CA ASP A 138 9.26 -18.88 -31.24
C ASP A 138 8.84 -20.23 -31.86
N ALA A 139 9.79 -21.08 -32.22
CA ALA A 139 9.53 -22.40 -32.83
C ALA A 139 9.84 -23.56 -31.86
N CYS A 140 9.18 -24.70 -32.09
CA CYS A 140 9.44 -25.95 -31.37
C CYS A 140 10.20 -26.95 -32.22
N VAL A 141 11.23 -27.55 -31.64
CA VAL A 141 11.90 -28.73 -32.17
C VAL A 141 11.28 -29.97 -31.53
N CYS A 142 10.66 -30.82 -32.35
CA CYS A 142 9.88 -31.95 -31.87
C CYS A 142 10.70 -33.24 -31.73
N PRO A 143 10.44 -34.04 -30.69
CA PRO A 143 11.02 -35.37 -30.56
C PRO A 143 10.48 -36.33 -31.64
N PRO A 144 11.17 -37.45 -31.93
CA PRO A 144 10.77 -38.39 -32.96
C PRO A 144 9.34 -38.91 -32.75
N GLY A 145 8.53 -38.89 -33.82
CA GLY A 145 7.13 -39.28 -33.78
C GLY A 145 6.19 -38.19 -33.27
N TRP A 146 6.64 -36.93 -33.20
CA TRP A 146 5.81 -35.76 -32.97
C TRP A 146 6.10 -34.67 -33.99
N ALA A 147 5.07 -33.93 -34.38
CA ALA A 147 5.11 -32.89 -35.40
C ALA A 147 4.16 -31.73 -35.05
N GLY A 148 4.28 -30.66 -35.84
CA GLY A 148 3.47 -29.46 -35.72
C GLY A 148 4.14 -28.36 -34.87
N PRO A 149 3.60 -27.13 -34.91
CA PRO A 149 4.24 -25.93 -34.35
C PRO A 149 4.40 -25.97 -32.82
N ARG A 150 3.75 -26.92 -32.15
CA ARG A 150 3.84 -27.16 -30.70
C ARG A 150 4.12 -28.62 -30.33
N CYS A 151 4.52 -29.46 -31.28
CA CYS A 151 4.77 -30.90 -31.06
C CYS A 151 3.59 -31.65 -30.42
N ALA A 152 2.37 -31.26 -30.77
CA ALA A 152 1.12 -31.82 -30.24
C ALA A 152 0.48 -32.88 -31.15
N THR A 153 1.05 -33.10 -32.34
CA THR A 153 0.54 -34.07 -33.32
C THR A 153 1.54 -35.22 -33.42
N ARG A 154 1.06 -36.46 -33.45
CA ARG A 154 1.87 -37.66 -33.56
C ARG A 154 2.01 -38.10 -35.02
#